data_AF-A0A845GY08-F1
#
_entry.id   AF-A0A845GY08-F1
#
_cell.length_a   1.000
_cell.length_b   1.000
_cell.length_c   1.000
_cell.angle_alpha   90.00
_cell.angle_beta   90.00
_cell.angle_gamma   90.00
#
_symmetry.space_group_name_H-M   'P 1'
#
loop_
_entity.id
_entity.type
_entity.pdbx_description
1 polymer ?
#
loop_
_entity_poly.entity_id
_entity_poly.type
_entity_poly.pdbx_seq_one_letter_code
_entity_poly.pdbx_strand_id
1 'polypeptide(L)'
;AVASLSVNQVKALTTAQVVALSTGEAAALSTAQVAALSTNAIAAMETADLSAVKTAAIAALTTAQVAALTTGQINSLATASIAALSTGGIA
;
A
#
# COMPACT_ATOMS: atom_id res chain seq x y z
N ALA A 1 -6.19 -15.18 2.13
CA ALA A 1 -4.97 -15.48 2.92
C ALA A 1 -4.43 -14.24 3.63
N VAL A 2 -4.21 -13.11 2.93
CA VAL A 2 -3.67 -11.90 3.59
C VAL A 2 -4.66 -11.16 4.50
N ALA A 3 -5.96 -11.18 4.20
CA ALA A 3 -6.98 -10.51 5.03
C ALA A 3 -7.09 -11.07 6.46
N SER A 4 -6.62 -12.29 6.71
CA SER A 4 -6.60 -12.91 8.05
C SER A 4 -5.32 -12.62 8.84
N LEU A 5 -4.32 -11.96 8.25
CA LEU A 5 -3.09 -11.59 8.95
C LEU A 5 -3.36 -10.44 9.93
N SER A 6 -2.82 -10.55 11.14
CA SER A 6 -2.78 -9.41 12.07
C SER A 6 -1.89 -8.29 11.53
N VAL A 7 -2.12 -7.05 11.98
CA VAL A 7 -1.28 -5.90 11.63
C VAL A 7 0.19 -6.11 12.01
N ASN A 8 0.48 -6.83 13.09
CA ASN A 8 1.85 -7.16 13.50
C ASN A 8 2.51 -8.14 12.53
N GLN A 9 1.77 -9.11 12.00
CA GLN A 9 2.28 -10.02 10.98
C GLN A 9 2.52 -9.29 9.65
N VAL A 10 1.63 -8.38 9.27
CA VAL A 10 1.80 -7.56 8.06
C VAL A 10 3.01 -6.64 8.18
N LYS A 11 3.24 -6.03 9.35
CA LYS A 11 4.43 -5.21 9.62
C LYS A 11 5.74 -5.99 9.51
N ALA A 12 5.70 -7.30 9.79
CA ALA A 12 6.86 -8.18 9.73
C ALA A 12 7.13 -8.76 8.32
N LEU A 13 6.29 -8.47 7.32
CA LEU A 13 6.52 -8.95 5.95
C LEU A 13 7.83 -8.41 5.39
N THR A 14 8.61 -9.29 4.77
CA THR A 14 9.79 -8.90 4.02
C THR A 14 9.41 -8.33 2.66
N THR A 15 10.30 -7.56 2.05
CA THR A 15 10.07 -7.03 0.69
C THR A 15 9.86 -8.15 -0.33
N ALA A 16 10.58 -9.27 -0.20
CA ALA A 16 10.40 -10.44 -1.05
C ALA A 16 9.00 -11.07 -0.90
N GLN A 17 8.46 -11.12 0.32
CA GLN A 17 7.10 -11.62 0.55
C GLN A 17 6.04 -10.66 -0.02
N VAL A 18 6.31 -9.36 0.02
CA VAL A 18 5.42 -8.33 -0.55
C VAL A 18 5.41 -8.39 -2.08
N VAL A 19 6.58 -8.54 -2.71
CA VAL A 19 6.69 -8.75 -4.17
C VAL A 19 6.03 -10.06 -4.61
N ALA A 20 6.01 -11.08 -3.75
CA ALA A 20 5.36 -12.36 -4.05
C ALA A 20 3.84 -12.35 -3.89
N LEU A 21 3.23 -11.23 -3.45
CA LEU A 21 1.78 -11.12 -3.36
C LEU A 21 1.16 -11.15 -4.75
N SER A 22 0.01 -11.80 -4.87
CA SER A 22 -0.82 -11.62 -6.05
C SER A 22 -1.60 -10.31 -5.98
N THR A 23 -1.97 -9.77 -7.15
CA THR A 23 -2.85 -8.59 -7.26
C THR A 23 -4.18 -8.77 -6.53
N GLY A 24 -4.72 -9.99 -6.53
CA GLY A 24 -5.94 -10.33 -5.79
C GLY A 24 -5.74 -10.29 -4.26
N GLU A 25 -4.56 -10.65 -3.77
CA GLU A 25 -4.22 -10.51 -2.36
C GLU A 25 -3.99 -9.05 -1.98
N ALA A 26 -3.29 -8.28 -2.81
CA ALA A 26 -3.12 -6.85 -2.60
C ALA A 26 -4.48 -6.12 -2.51
N ALA A 27 -5.43 -6.46 -3.39
CA ALA A 27 -6.81 -5.95 -3.34
C ALA A 27 -7.59 -6.35 -2.08
N ALA A 28 -7.23 -7.48 -1.47
CA ALA A 28 -7.86 -8.00 -0.26
C ALA A 28 -7.32 -7.38 1.03
N LEU A 29 -6.22 -6.62 0.99
CA LEU A 29 -5.67 -5.94 2.17
C LEU A 29 -6.69 -4.94 2.73
N SER A 30 -6.84 -4.97 4.06
CA SER A 30 -7.60 -3.96 4.79
C SER A 30 -6.81 -2.66 4.95
N THR A 31 -7.50 -1.57 5.26
CA THR A 31 -6.89 -0.25 5.52
C THR A 31 -5.85 -0.32 6.65
N ALA A 32 -6.17 -1.02 7.75
CA ALA A 32 -5.27 -1.20 8.88
C ALA A 32 -4.01 -2.00 8.53
N GLN A 33 -4.14 -3.02 7.65
CA GLN A 33 -3.00 -3.80 7.19
C GLN A 33 -2.11 -2.97 6.25
N VAL A 34 -2.68 -2.20 5.32
CA VAL A 34 -1.91 -1.29 4.45
C VAL A 34 -1.16 -0.24 5.28
N ALA A 35 -1.81 0.36 6.29
CA ALA A 35 -1.16 1.28 7.21
C ALA A 35 -0.06 0.62 8.07
N ALA A 36 -0.08 -0.70 8.24
CA ALA A 36 0.93 -1.45 8.98
C ALA A 36 2.15 -1.86 8.15
N LEU A 37 2.08 -1.77 6.81
CA LEU A 37 3.22 -2.10 5.93
C LEU A 37 4.40 -1.17 6.21
N SER A 38 5.62 -1.71 6.21
CA SER A 38 6.82 -0.88 6.31
C SER A 38 7.00 -0.01 5.05
N THR A 39 7.75 1.08 5.15
CA THR A 39 8.11 1.92 4.00
C THR A 39 8.87 1.13 2.93
N ASN A 40 9.73 0.20 3.34
CA ASN A 40 10.43 -0.70 2.42
C ASN A 40 9.47 -1.64 1.68
N ALA A 41 8.45 -2.16 2.38
CA ALA A 41 7.41 -2.96 1.75
C ALA A 41 6.62 -2.14 0.73
N ILE A 42 6.21 -0.91 1.08
CA ILE A 42 5.52 0.00 0.15
C ILE A 42 6.37 0.27 -1.09
N ALA A 43 7.65 0.59 -0.94
CA ALA A 43 8.56 0.83 -2.06
C ALA A 43 8.78 -0.43 -2.93
N ALA A 44 8.64 -1.62 -2.35
CA ALA A 44 8.80 -2.90 -3.05
C ALA A 44 7.51 -3.40 -3.75
N MET A 45 6.34 -2.83 -3.46
CA MET A 45 5.08 -3.26 -4.08
C MET A 45 5.12 -3.03 -5.60
N GLU A 46 4.66 -4.02 -6.36
CA GLU A 46 4.52 -3.88 -7.80
C GLU A 46 3.40 -2.89 -8.14
N THR A 47 3.53 -2.18 -9.26
CA THR A 47 2.56 -1.15 -9.67
C THR A 47 1.16 -1.73 -9.92
N ALA A 48 1.09 -2.98 -10.39
CA ALA A 48 -0.18 -3.69 -10.60
C ALA A 48 -0.90 -3.97 -9.27
N ASP A 49 -0.17 -4.40 -8.25
CA ASP A 49 -0.71 -4.64 -6.91
C ASP A 49 -1.19 -3.34 -6.27
N LEU A 50 -0.36 -2.30 -6.36
CA LEU A 50 -0.70 -0.99 -5.81
C LEU A 50 -1.96 -0.40 -6.46
N SER A 51 -2.15 -0.60 -7.77
CA SER A 51 -3.38 -0.20 -8.47
C SER A 51 -4.61 -1.00 -8.03
N ALA A 52 -4.42 -2.21 -7.51
CA ALA A 52 -5.51 -3.06 -7.02
C ALA A 52 -5.91 -2.74 -5.56
N VAL A 53 -5.05 -2.06 -4.80
CA VAL A 53 -5.34 -1.61 -3.44
C VAL A 53 -6.49 -0.59 -3.45
N LYS A 54 -7.44 -0.78 -2.53
CA LYS A 54 -8.62 0.09 -2.39
C LYS A 54 -8.20 1.54 -2.13
N THR A 55 -8.87 2.49 -2.77
CA THR A 55 -8.61 3.93 -2.59
C THR A 55 -8.66 4.37 -1.13
N ALA A 56 -9.58 3.82 -0.32
CA ALA A 56 -9.66 4.11 1.12
C ALA A 56 -8.43 3.62 1.91
N ALA A 57 -7.76 2.56 1.45
CA ALA A 57 -6.52 2.09 2.05
C ALA A 57 -5.32 2.93 1.63
N ILE A 58 -5.29 3.38 0.37
CA ILE A 58 -4.29 4.37 -0.09
C ILE A 58 -4.44 5.69 0.69
N ALA A 59 -5.67 6.15 0.93
CA ALA A 59 -5.95 7.35 1.73
C ALA A 59 -5.47 7.23 3.18
N ALA A 60 -5.35 6.01 3.70
CA ALA A 60 -4.89 5.71 5.05
C ALA A 60 -3.36 5.54 5.17
N LEU A 61 -2.61 5.73 4.08
CA LEU A 61 -1.15 5.70 4.14
C LEU A 61 -0.63 6.84 5.02
N THR A 62 0.36 6.51 5.85
CA THR A 62 1.07 7.50 6.66
C THR A 62 1.98 8.36 5.79
N THR A 63 2.33 9.57 6.24
CA THR A 63 3.26 10.46 5.52
C THR A 63 4.60 9.78 5.18
N ALA A 64 5.11 8.92 6.07
CA ALA A 64 6.34 8.16 5.82
C ALA A 64 6.18 7.12 4.70
N GLN A 65 5.02 6.45 4.62
CA GLN A 65 4.73 5.51 3.53
C GLN A 65 4.50 6.23 2.20
N VAL A 66 3.85 7.39 2.22
CA VAL A 66 3.68 8.22 1.02
C VAL A 66 5.04 8.70 0.50
N ALA A 67 5.94 9.12 1.39
CA ALA A 67 7.30 9.51 1.02
C ALA A 67 8.16 8.35 0.49
N ALA A 68 7.78 7.10 0.77
CA ALA A 68 8.46 5.91 0.27
C ALA A 68 7.95 5.45 -1.11
N LEU A 69 6.86 6.03 -1.63
CA LEU A 69 6.37 5.73 -2.97
C LEU A 69 7.38 6.18 -4.02
N THR A 70 7.64 5.31 -4.97
CA THR A 70 8.46 5.64 -6.14
C THR A 70 7.65 6.41 -7.17
N THR A 71 8.34 7.11 -8.08
CA THR A 71 7.68 7.84 -9.17
C THR A 71 6.88 6.90 -10.10
N GLY A 72 7.39 5.69 -10.35
CA GLY A 72 6.68 4.67 -11.13
C GLY A 72 5.37 4.24 -10.48
N GLN A 73 5.37 4.07 -9.16
CA GLN A 73 4.17 3.73 -8.38
C GLN A 73 3.16 4.88 -8.36
N ILE A 74 3.59 6.13 -8.19
CA ILE A 74 2.69 7.29 -8.23
C ILE A 74 2.03 7.40 -9.61
N ASN A 75 2.79 7.18 -10.69
CA ASN A 75 2.27 7.22 -12.06
C ASN A 75 1.25 6.10 -12.36
N SER A 76 1.30 4.98 -11.63
CA SER A 76 0.34 3.88 -11.81
C SER A 76 -0.95 4.05 -10.99
N LEU A 77 -1.01 5.01 -10.07
CA LEU A 77 -2.19 5.24 -9.26
C LEU A 77 -3.31 5.93 -10.06
N ALA A 78 -4.55 5.51 -9.80
CA ALA A 78 -5.71 6.23 -10.28
C ALA A 78 -5.76 7.66 -9.70
N THR A 79 -6.28 8.60 -10.48
CA THR A 79 -6.41 10.02 -10.09
C THR A 79 -7.17 10.21 -8.77
N ALA A 80 -8.19 9.38 -8.51
CA ALA A 80 -8.93 9.40 -7.26
C ALA A 80 -8.07 9.02 -6.04
N SER A 81 -7.14 8.08 -6.20
CA SER A 81 -6.19 7.69 -5.13
C SER A 81 -5.17 8.80 -4.86
N ILE A 82 -4.69 9.48 -5.90
CA ILE A 82 -3.81 10.65 -5.75
C ILE A 82 -4.54 11.78 -5.02
N ALA A 83 -5.79 12.09 -5.41
CA ALA A 83 -6.60 13.10 -4.75
C ALA A 83 -6.85 12.75 -3.26
N ALA A 84 -7.06 11.47 -2.94
CA ALA A 84 -7.26 11.02 -1.57
C ALA A 84 -6.00 11.21 -0.70
N LEU A 85 -4.80 10.99 -1.25
CA LEU A 85 -3.54 11.31 -0.56
C LEU A 85 -3.40 12.80 -0.25
N SER A 86 -3.80 13.67 -1.19
CA SER A 86 -3.82 15.13 -0.99
C SER A 86 -4.67 15.58 0.19
N THR A 87 -5.77 14.88 0.47
CA THR A 87 -6.66 15.19 1.59
C THR A 87 -6.24 14.57 2.93
N GLY A 88 -5.39 13.53 2.90
CA GLY A 88 -5.12 12.67 4.06
C GLY A 88 -3.78 12.89 4.77
N GLY A 89 -2.74 13.40 4.12
CA GLY A 89 -1.40 13.38 4.75
C GLY A 89 -0.28 14.22 4.14
N ILE A 90 -0.56 15.07 3.16
CA ILE A 90 0.35 16.06 2.60
C ILE A 90 -0.28 17.45 2.79
N ALA A 91 -0.23 17.95 4.02
CA ALA A 91 -0.51 19.35 4.35
C ALA A 91 0.79 20.13 4.42
#